data_AF-A0A952HWP4-F1
#
_entry.id   AF-A0A952HWP4-F1
#
_cell.length_a   1.000
_cell.length_b   1.000
_cell.length_c   1.000
_cell.angle_alpha   90.00
_cell.angle_beta   90.00
_cell.angle_gamma   90.00
#
_symmetry.space_group_name_H-M   'P 1'
#
loop_
_entity.id
_entity.type
_entity.pdbx_description
1 polymer ?
#
loop_
_entity_poly.entity_id
_entity_poly.type
_entity_poly.pdbx_seq_one_letter_code
_entity_poly.pdbx_strand_id
1 'polypeptide(L)'
;MAKWLKDLYIEYIEEELEENIYNSAISNKQPVIGGVYFGSLRSLDENKPNKPLYFLVVDKVDDNIYEVLKVSDHHLFATNSDIFLDLGTMTVIVEADNNFYLTSEEISKFIPIHKISKEELNEILAFRDGYQSNLKTGFTPIFEDDIRNKFKKEEFNQIKEFHTRIFEILAEPEEIVIEIAPERISELALKHVASTSQKATYTDDFVLYRGDDFIEIIIDEKYLNKKVKIFLDNEVIFNDILKDTSIFIPVKEQIDLEELAKHTSILAEG
;
A
#
# COMPACT_ATOMS: atom_id res chain seq x y z
N MET A 1 -11.15 2.76 -40.45
CA MET A 1 -11.02 2.18 -39.10
C MET A 1 -10.51 3.18 -38.05
N ALA A 2 -9.87 4.30 -38.40
CA ALA A 2 -9.35 5.25 -37.40
C ALA A 2 -10.37 6.29 -36.86
N LYS A 3 -11.51 6.53 -37.53
CA LYS A 3 -12.49 7.54 -37.08
C LYS A 3 -13.37 6.99 -35.94
N TRP A 4 -13.99 5.83 -36.13
CA TRP A 4 -14.87 5.22 -35.13
C TRP A 4 -14.17 4.92 -33.79
N LEU A 5 -12.93 4.42 -33.78
CA LEU A 5 -12.17 4.22 -32.53
C LEU A 5 -11.81 5.53 -31.83
N LYS A 6 -11.63 6.63 -32.58
CA LYS A 6 -11.42 7.95 -31.98
C LYS A 6 -12.70 8.49 -31.37
N ASP A 7 -13.83 8.28 -32.05
CA ASP A 7 -15.15 8.67 -31.55
C ASP A 7 -15.45 7.90 -30.25
N LEU A 8 -15.25 6.57 -30.22
CA LEU A 8 -15.36 5.75 -29.00
C LEU A 8 -14.41 6.19 -27.88
N TYR A 9 -13.20 6.61 -28.22
CA TYR A 9 -12.25 7.10 -27.21
C TYR A 9 -12.73 8.42 -26.61
N ILE A 10 -13.29 9.33 -27.42
CA ILE A 10 -13.85 10.58 -26.92
C ILE A 10 -15.03 10.28 -25.98
N GLU A 11 -15.92 9.36 -26.37
CA GLU A 11 -17.02 8.89 -25.52
C GLU A 11 -16.50 8.34 -24.18
N TYR A 12 -15.47 7.50 -24.20
CA TYR A 12 -14.81 6.99 -22.98
C TYR A 12 -14.21 8.10 -22.09
N ILE A 13 -13.61 9.14 -22.68
CA ILE A 13 -13.05 10.26 -21.91
C ILE A 13 -14.15 11.05 -21.22
N GLU A 14 -15.27 11.27 -21.90
CA GLU A 14 -16.43 12.02 -21.39
C GLU A 14 -17.34 11.17 -20.48
N GLU A 15 -17.15 9.85 -20.45
CA GLU A 15 -17.95 8.92 -19.66
C GLU A 15 -17.86 9.20 -18.16
N GLU A 16 -19.02 9.37 -17.53
CA GLU A 16 -19.25 9.44 -16.10
C GLU A 16 -20.56 8.73 -15.75
N LEU A 17 -20.63 8.15 -14.55
CA LEU A 17 -21.85 7.54 -14.02
C LEU A 17 -22.86 8.64 -13.64
N GLU A 18 -24.11 8.50 -14.08
CA GLU A 18 -25.18 9.46 -13.75
C GLU A 18 -25.53 9.46 -12.25
N GLU A 19 -25.44 8.30 -11.60
CA GLU A 19 -25.72 8.13 -10.17
C GLU A 19 -24.45 7.78 -9.39
N ASN A 20 -24.37 8.27 -8.15
CA ASN A 20 -23.35 7.85 -7.20
C ASN A 20 -23.74 6.46 -6.67
N ILE A 21 -23.04 5.41 -7.13
CA ILE A 21 -23.26 3.99 -6.72
C ILE A 21 -22.92 3.75 -5.22
N TYR A 22 -22.46 4.78 -4.51
CA TYR A 22 -22.00 4.79 -3.12
C TYR A 22 -22.90 4.13 -2.07
N ASN A 23 -24.20 3.98 -2.31
CA ASN A 23 -25.17 3.65 -1.25
C ASN A 23 -25.84 2.28 -1.38
N SER A 24 -25.58 1.50 -2.42
CA SER A 24 -26.41 0.32 -2.71
C SER A 24 -26.04 -0.98 -1.98
N ALA A 25 -24.82 -1.14 -1.46
CA ALA A 25 -24.50 -2.23 -0.52
C ALA A 25 -23.10 -2.08 0.07
N ILE A 26 -22.98 -1.64 1.33
CA ILE A 26 -21.84 -2.04 2.16
C ILE A 26 -22.03 -3.54 2.39
N SER A 27 -21.43 -4.35 1.53
CA SER A 27 -21.38 -5.78 1.75
C SER A 27 -20.36 -6.05 2.85
N ASN A 28 -20.80 -6.36 4.07
CA ASN A 28 -19.95 -6.86 5.18
C ASN A 28 -19.26 -8.20 4.87
N LYS A 29 -19.17 -8.60 3.60
CA LYS A 29 -18.50 -9.83 3.17
C LYS A 29 -17.09 -9.47 2.74
N GLN A 30 -16.14 -10.28 3.19
CA GLN A 30 -14.75 -10.20 2.75
C GLN A 30 -14.66 -10.26 1.21
N PRO A 31 -13.73 -9.51 0.61
CA PRO A 31 -13.40 -9.62 -0.80
C PRO A 31 -13.17 -11.08 -1.21
N VAL A 32 -13.66 -11.45 -2.38
CA VAL A 32 -13.56 -12.81 -2.89
C VAL A 32 -12.47 -12.84 -3.96
N ILE A 33 -11.43 -13.64 -3.76
CA ILE A 33 -10.43 -13.94 -4.81
C ILE A 33 -11.15 -14.58 -6.01
N GLY A 34 -10.86 -14.08 -7.21
CA GLY A 34 -11.58 -14.37 -8.45
C GLY A 34 -12.89 -13.58 -8.62
N GLY A 35 -13.21 -12.67 -7.69
CA GLY A 35 -14.39 -11.80 -7.78
C GLY A 35 -14.15 -10.62 -8.71
N VAL A 36 -15.11 -10.35 -9.58
CA VAL A 36 -15.14 -9.14 -10.42
C VAL A 36 -16.11 -8.14 -9.81
N TYR A 37 -15.65 -6.92 -9.63
CA TYR A 37 -16.36 -5.85 -8.94
C TYR A 37 -16.56 -4.65 -9.87
N PHE A 38 -17.64 -3.92 -9.65
CA PHE A 38 -18.00 -2.70 -10.39
C PHE A 38 -18.43 -1.60 -9.43
N GLY A 39 -18.03 -0.38 -9.74
CA GLY A 39 -18.42 0.81 -8.98
C GLY A 39 -17.87 2.06 -9.61
N SER A 40 -17.69 3.08 -8.78
CA SER A 40 -17.15 4.36 -9.20
C SER A 40 -15.70 4.51 -8.74
N LEU A 41 -14.85 5.09 -9.58
CA LEU A 41 -13.51 5.53 -9.19
C LEU A 41 -13.57 6.51 -8.00
N ARG A 42 -14.61 7.34 -7.97
CA ARG A 42 -14.87 8.26 -6.86
C ARG A 42 -15.01 7.52 -5.53
N SER A 43 -15.56 6.30 -5.53
CA SER A 43 -15.70 5.48 -4.31
C SER A 43 -14.37 5.19 -3.60
N LEU A 44 -13.25 5.27 -4.32
CA LEU A 44 -11.92 5.19 -3.73
C LEU A 44 -11.43 6.53 -3.16
N ASP A 45 -11.71 7.64 -3.85
CA ASP A 45 -11.38 9.00 -3.44
C ASP A 45 -12.45 10.00 -3.94
N GLU A 46 -13.09 10.71 -3.01
CA GLU A 46 -14.19 11.64 -3.31
C GLU A 46 -13.79 12.79 -4.26
N ASN A 47 -12.49 13.07 -4.38
CA ASN A 47 -11.93 14.07 -5.29
C ASN A 47 -11.80 13.59 -6.74
N LYS A 48 -11.95 12.28 -7.00
CA LYS A 48 -11.88 11.71 -8.34
C LYS A 48 -13.21 11.86 -9.10
N PRO A 49 -13.16 11.86 -10.45
CA PRO A 49 -14.39 11.89 -11.26
C PRO A 49 -15.24 10.63 -11.02
N ASN A 50 -16.54 10.74 -11.27
CA ASN A 50 -17.49 9.63 -11.10
C ASN A 50 -17.41 8.62 -12.25
N LYS A 51 -16.18 8.24 -12.66
CA LYS A 51 -15.94 7.29 -13.76
C LYS A 51 -16.23 5.85 -13.32
N PRO A 52 -16.73 4.99 -14.22
CA PRO A 52 -16.85 3.56 -13.95
C PRO A 52 -15.47 2.95 -13.68
N LEU A 53 -15.40 2.06 -12.68
CA LEU A 53 -14.22 1.28 -12.37
C LEU A 53 -14.61 -0.17 -12.15
N TYR A 54 -13.97 -1.06 -12.91
CA TYR A 54 -14.06 -2.50 -12.75
C TYR A 54 -12.70 -3.06 -12.38
N PHE A 55 -12.70 -4.11 -11.55
CA PHE A 55 -11.49 -4.85 -11.21
C PHE A 55 -11.78 -6.30 -10.87
N LEU A 56 -10.75 -7.14 -11.03
CA LEU A 56 -10.73 -8.54 -10.65
C LEU A 56 -9.79 -8.70 -9.45
N VAL A 57 -10.28 -9.24 -8.34
CA VAL A 57 -9.43 -9.57 -7.18
C VAL A 57 -8.63 -10.83 -7.49
N VAL A 58 -7.30 -10.75 -7.45
CA VAL A 58 -6.43 -11.86 -7.84
C VAL A 58 -5.68 -12.49 -6.68
N ASP A 59 -5.30 -11.71 -5.67
CA ASP A 59 -4.59 -12.23 -4.50
C ASP A 59 -4.86 -11.40 -3.24
N LYS A 60 -4.55 -11.99 -2.08
CA LYS A 60 -4.49 -11.30 -0.80
C LYS A 60 -3.02 -11.19 -0.38
N VAL A 61 -2.44 -10.00 -0.51
CA VAL A 61 -1.01 -9.76 -0.29
C VAL A 61 -0.66 -9.51 1.18
N ASP A 62 -1.61 -9.03 1.97
CA ASP A 62 -1.47 -8.79 3.41
C ASP A 62 -2.84 -8.90 4.10
N ASP A 63 -2.90 -8.79 5.43
CA ASP A 63 -4.10 -8.98 6.26
C ASP A 63 -5.32 -8.19 5.78
N ASN A 64 -5.11 -6.96 5.30
CA ASN A 64 -6.17 -6.08 4.79
C ASN A 64 -5.97 -5.63 3.34
N ILE A 65 -4.96 -6.13 2.61
CA ILE A 65 -4.62 -5.63 1.28
C ILE A 65 -4.74 -6.74 0.24
N TYR A 66 -5.33 -6.38 -0.90
CA TYR A 66 -5.58 -7.27 -2.02
C TYR A 66 -4.92 -6.72 -3.28
N GLU A 67 -4.28 -7.60 -4.04
CA GLU A 67 -3.90 -7.32 -5.41
C GLU A 67 -5.14 -7.49 -6.31
N VAL A 68 -5.40 -6.50 -7.14
CA VAL A 68 -6.47 -6.53 -8.14
C VAL A 68 -5.94 -6.18 -9.52
N LEU A 69 -6.52 -6.76 -10.56
CA LEU A 69 -6.28 -6.38 -11.96
C LEU A 69 -7.37 -5.45 -12.44
N LYS A 70 -6.99 -4.38 -13.16
CA LYS A 70 -7.94 -3.49 -13.81
C LYS A 70 -8.72 -4.26 -14.88
N VAL A 71 -10.02 -3.98 -14.93
CA VAL A 71 -10.95 -4.56 -15.90
C VAL A 71 -11.65 -3.41 -16.63
N SER A 72 -11.94 -3.61 -17.91
CA SER A 72 -12.62 -2.63 -18.75
C SER A 72 -13.70 -3.28 -19.62
N ASP A 73 -14.86 -2.65 -19.73
CA ASP A 73 -15.94 -3.05 -20.65
C ASP A 73 -15.71 -2.55 -22.08
N HIS A 74 -14.74 -1.65 -22.28
CA HIS A 74 -14.31 -1.14 -23.57
C HIS A 74 -13.39 -2.12 -24.33
N HIS A 75 -13.84 -3.36 -24.46
CA HIS A 75 -13.12 -4.48 -25.08
C HIS A 75 -12.68 -4.26 -26.54
N LEU A 76 -13.18 -3.21 -27.21
CA LEU A 76 -12.78 -2.79 -28.55
C LEU A 76 -11.35 -2.18 -28.58
N PHE A 77 -10.85 -1.73 -27.43
CA PHE A 77 -9.47 -1.27 -27.28
C PHE A 77 -8.48 -2.38 -26.93
N ALA A 78 -8.93 -3.64 -26.79
CA ALA A 78 -8.10 -4.78 -26.43
C ALA A 78 -6.84 -4.91 -27.28
N THR A 79 -5.72 -5.10 -26.60
CA THR A 79 -4.39 -5.36 -27.13
C THR A 79 -3.99 -6.80 -26.84
N ASN A 80 -2.82 -7.22 -27.31
CA ASN A 80 -2.35 -8.59 -27.08
C ASN A 80 -1.95 -8.90 -25.63
N SER A 81 -1.85 -7.89 -24.74
CA SER A 81 -1.69 -8.09 -23.30
C SER A 81 -3.03 -8.18 -22.55
N ASP A 82 -4.15 -7.92 -23.23
CA ASP A 82 -5.48 -7.93 -22.64
C ASP A 82 -6.19 -9.25 -22.88
N ILE A 83 -6.83 -9.78 -21.83
CA ILE A 83 -7.56 -11.05 -21.86
C ILE A 83 -9.06 -10.75 -21.94
N PHE A 84 -9.75 -11.32 -22.93
CA PHE A 84 -11.20 -11.28 -22.97
C PHE A 84 -11.79 -12.21 -21.92
N LEU A 85 -12.70 -11.68 -21.11
CA LEU A 85 -13.45 -12.42 -20.12
C LEU A 85 -14.95 -12.24 -20.37
N ASP A 86 -15.67 -13.36 -20.47
CA ASP A 86 -17.12 -13.36 -20.62
C ASP A 86 -17.78 -13.48 -19.25
N LEU A 87 -18.48 -12.43 -18.82
CA LEU A 87 -19.21 -12.42 -17.55
C LEU A 87 -20.64 -12.97 -17.70
N GLY A 88 -21.01 -13.45 -18.88
CA GLY A 88 -22.34 -13.94 -19.27
C GLY A 88 -23.27 -12.82 -19.74
N THR A 89 -23.27 -11.67 -19.07
CA THR A 89 -24.08 -10.49 -19.45
C THR A 89 -23.33 -9.50 -20.34
N MET A 90 -21.99 -9.53 -20.28
CA MET A 90 -21.11 -8.65 -21.03
C MET A 90 -19.75 -9.29 -21.21
N THR A 91 -19.03 -8.84 -22.24
CA THR A 91 -17.62 -9.16 -22.45
C THR A 91 -16.79 -8.00 -21.94
N VAL A 92 -15.83 -8.29 -21.08
CA VAL A 92 -14.84 -7.32 -20.58
C VAL A 92 -13.44 -7.75 -21.00
N ILE A 93 -12.48 -6.85 -20.81
CA ILE A 93 -11.06 -7.14 -20.89
C ILE A 93 -10.44 -7.04 -19.50
N VAL A 94 -9.63 -8.04 -19.15
CA VAL A 94 -8.72 -8.00 -18.00
C VAL A 94 -7.38 -7.48 -18.51
N GLU A 95 -6.93 -6.38 -17.94
CA GLU A 95 -5.63 -5.79 -18.26
C GLU A 95 -4.55 -6.47 -17.39
N ALA A 96 -3.95 -7.53 -17.92
CA ALA A 96 -3.01 -8.37 -17.16
C ALA A 96 -1.77 -7.60 -16.67
N ASP A 97 -1.42 -6.51 -17.33
CA ASP A 97 -0.29 -5.63 -17.02
C ASP A 97 -0.64 -4.42 -16.13
N ASN A 98 -1.90 -4.29 -15.72
CA ASN A 98 -2.43 -3.12 -15.03
C ASN A 98 -3.04 -3.51 -13.68
N ASN A 99 -2.18 -3.92 -12.75
CA ASN A 99 -2.56 -4.28 -11.37
C ASN A 99 -2.57 -3.06 -10.44
N PHE A 100 -3.28 -3.13 -9.33
CA PHE A 100 -3.21 -2.13 -8.24
C PHE A 100 -3.68 -2.74 -6.92
N TYR A 101 -3.55 -1.99 -5.83
CA TYR A 101 -3.75 -2.51 -4.48
C TYR A 101 -4.86 -1.77 -3.76
N LEU A 102 -5.82 -2.55 -3.25
CA LEU A 102 -6.99 -2.04 -2.53
C LEU A 102 -7.13 -2.73 -1.19
N THR A 103 -7.67 -2.01 -0.22
CA THR A 103 -8.06 -2.54 1.08
C THR A 103 -9.40 -3.27 1.02
N SER A 104 -9.67 -4.10 2.04
CA SER A 104 -10.99 -4.73 2.18
C SER A 104 -12.12 -3.70 2.28
N GLU A 105 -11.87 -2.55 2.92
CA GLU A 105 -12.84 -1.48 3.07
C GLU A 105 -13.13 -0.80 1.72
N GLU A 106 -12.09 -0.50 0.95
CA GLU A 106 -12.23 0.08 -0.39
C GLU A 106 -13.02 -0.85 -1.32
N ILE A 107 -12.70 -2.14 -1.34
CA ILE A 107 -13.43 -3.13 -2.17
C ILE A 107 -14.90 -3.25 -1.74
N SER A 108 -15.21 -3.11 -0.45
CA SER A 108 -16.58 -3.23 0.06
C SER A 108 -17.54 -2.17 -0.47
N LYS A 109 -17.01 -1.08 -1.04
CA LYS A 109 -17.78 0.00 -1.69
C LYS A 109 -18.22 -0.37 -3.12
N PHE A 110 -17.72 -1.49 -3.66
CA PHE A 110 -18.01 -1.94 -5.01
C PHE A 110 -19.00 -3.11 -5.01
N ILE A 111 -19.78 -3.20 -6.09
CA ILE A 111 -20.77 -4.25 -6.29
C ILE A 111 -20.07 -5.47 -6.90
N PRO A 112 -20.12 -6.66 -6.29
CA PRO A 112 -19.68 -7.88 -6.93
C PRO A 112 -20.63 -8.23 -8.08
N ILE A 113 -20.11 -8.29 -9.31
CA ILE A 113 -20.90 -8.56 -10.52
C ILE A 113 -20.67 -9.96 -11.08
N HIS A 114 -19.52 -10.57 -10.79
CA HIS A 114 -19.17 -11.90 -11.29
C HIS A 114 -18.14 -12.59 -10.40
N LYS A 115 -18.00 -13.91 -10.55
CA LYS A 115 -16.92 -14.69 -9.94
C LYS A 115 -16.42 -15.72 -10.95
N ILE A 116 -15.14 -15.61 -11.31
CA ILE A 116 -14.48 -16.59 -12.18
C ILE A 116 -14.09 -17.84 -11.40
N SER A 117 -13.88 -18.94 -12.12
CA SER A 117 -13.34 -20.16 -11.53
C SER A 117 -11.89 -19.99 -11.10
N LYS A 118 -11.43 -20.87 -10.21
CA LYS A 118 -10.02 -20.89 -9.79
C LYS A 118 -9.11 -21.24 -10.95
N GLU A 119 -9.57 -22.12 -11.83
CA GLU A 119 -8.87 -22.55 -13.03
C GLU A 119 -8.65 -21.37 -13.98
N GLU A 120 -9.70 -20.59 -14.28
CA GLU A 120 -9.58 -19.36 -15.10
C GLU A 120 -8.66 -18.33 -14.45
N LEU A 121 -8.75 -18.12 -13.13
CA LEU A 121 -7.86 -17.20 -12.43
C LEU A 121 -6.39 -17.63 -12.58
N ASN A 122 -6.10 -18.92 -12.40
CA ASN A 122 -4.75 -19.43 -12.56
C ASN A 122 -4.24 -19.28 -14.00
N GLU A 123 -5.10 -19.46 -15.00
CA GLU A 123 -4.72 -19.22 -16.40
C GLU A 123 -4.42 -17.74 -16.67
N ILE A 124 -5.18 -16.82 -16.08
CA ILE A 124 -4.95 -15.36 -16.18
C ILE A 124 -3.59 -15.00 -15.56
N LEU A 125 -3.31 -15.52 -14.36
CA LEU A 125 -2.04 -15.29 -13.67
C LEU A 125 -0.86 -15.90 -14.44
N ALA A 126 -1.01 -17.12 -14.96
CA ALA A 126 0.00 -17.73 -15.80
C ALA A 126 0.28 -16.90 -17.08
N PHE A 127 -0.77 -16.36 -17.70
CA PHE A 127 -0.61 -15.48 -18.85
C PHE A 127 0.13 -14.18 -18.50
N ARG A 128 -0.23 -13.54 -17.37
CA ARG A 128 0.47 -12.35 -16.85
C ARG A 128 1.97 -12.61 -16.69
N ASP A 129 2.32 -13.79 -16.18
CA ASP A 129 3.70 -14.18 -15.92
C ASP A 129 4.45 -14.66 -17.20
N GLY A 130 3.81 -14.60 -18.37
CA GLY A 130 4.42 -14.89 -19.67
C GLY A 130 4.34 -16.36 -20.11
N TYR A 131 3.56 -17.19 -19.41
CA TYR A 131 3.33 -18.57 -19.83
C TYR A 131 2.31 -18.65 -20.97
N GLN A 132 2.42 -19.69 -21.81
CA GLN A 132 1.42 -19.96 -22.83
C GLN A 132 0.07 -20.27 -22.20
N SER A 133 -0.97 -19.58 -22.64
CA SER A 133 -2.36 -19.85 -22.24
C SER A 133 -3.25 -20.04 -23.45
N ASN A 134 -4.40 -20.68 -23.24
CA ASN A 134 -5.46 -20.78 -24.24
C ASN A 134 -6.47 -19.63 -24.15
N LEU A 135 -6.16 -18.61 -23.34
CA LEU A 135 -7.04 -17.48 -23.14
C LEU A 135 -7.18 -16.69 -24.44
N LYS A 136 -8.40 -16.20 -24.66
CA LYS A 136 -8.68 -15.34 -25.80
C LYS A 136 -8.12 -13.95 -25.49
N THR A 137 -7.19 -13.48 -26.32
CA THR A 137 -6.56 -12.16 -26.16
C THR A 137 -6.89 -11.22 -27.31
N GLY A 138 -6.61 -9.93 -27.13
CA GLY A 138 -6.65 -8.96 -28.23
C GLY A 138 -5.57 -9.25 -29.28
N PHE A 139 -5.76 -8.71 -30.48
CA PHE A 139 -4.93 -9.06 -31.64
C PHE A 139 -3.97 -7.96 -32.09
N THR A 140 -3.97 -6.78 -31.47
CA THR A 140 -3.24 -5.62 -32.01
C THR A 140 -1.96 -5.33 -31.22
N PRO A 141 -0.77 -5.38 -31.86
CA PRO A 141 0.45 -4.81 -31.32
C PRO A 141 0.30 -3.30 -31.22
N ILE A 142 0.76 -2.74 -30.10
CA ILE A 142 0.58 -1.33 -29.76
C ILE A 142 1.63 -0.46 -30.49
N PHE A 143 1.19 0.56 -31.23
CA PHE A 143 2.05 1.62 -31.77
C PHE A 143 1.89 2.92 -30.96
N GLU A 144 2.94 3.74 -30.80
CA GLU A 144 2.91 4.97 -29.96
C GLU A 144 1.74 5.92 -30.26
N ASP A 145 1.40 6.08 -31.55
CA ASP A 145 0.31 6.96 -32.01
C ASP A 145 -1.09 6.28 -32.04
N ASP A 146 -1.20 5.02 -31.63
CA ASP A 146 -2.47 4.29 -31.59
C ASP A 146 -3.37 4.85 -30.48
N ILE A 147 -4.66 5.02 -30.79
CA ILE A 147 -5.69 5.47 -29.84
C ILE A 147 -5.86 4.48 -28.69
N ARG A 148 -5.64 3.18 -28.91
CA ARG A 148 -5.62 2.16 -27.86
C ARG A 148 -4.53 2.41 -26.83
N ASN A 149 -3.42 3.00 -27.28
CA ASN A 149 -2.30 3.35 -26.43
C ASN A 149 -2.64 4.53 -25.50
N LYS A 150 -3.39 5.49 -26.04
CA LYS A 150 -3.96 6.59 -25.24
C LYS A 150 -4.96 6.05 -24.23
N PHE A 151 -5.87 5.16 -24.66
CA PHE A 151 -6.79 4.45 -23.78
C PHE A 151 -6.08 3.75 -22.61
N LYS A 152 -5.08 2.91 -22.88
CA LYS A 152 -4.32 2.20 -21.82
C LYS A 152 -3.62 3.16 -20.86
N LYS A 153 -3.04 4.26 -21.37
CA LYS A 153 -2.45 5.31 -20.52
C LYS A 153 -3.48 5.96 -19.60
N GLU A 154 -4.68 6.23 -20.11
CA GLU A 154 -5.75 6.81 -19.29
C GLU A 154 -6.28 5.81 -18.26
N GLU A 155 -6.46 4.53 -18.62
CA GLU A 155 -6.83 3.48 -17.65
C GLU A 155 -5.79 3.36 -16.53
N PHE A 156 -4.49 3.39 -16.85
CA PHE A 156 -3.44 3.42 -15.83
C PHE A 156 -3.47 4.70 -14.99
N ASN A 157 -3.67 5.87 -15.60
CA ASN A 157 -3.71 7.14 -14.87
C ASN A 157 -4.81 7.18 -13.81
N GLN A 158 -5.96 6.54 -14.05
CA GLN A 158 -7.04 6.44 -13.06
C GLN A 158 -6.58 5.75 -11.77
N ILE A 159 -5.74 4.71 -11.89
CA ILE A 159 -5.34 3.83 -10.79
C ILE A 159 -3.91 4.07 -10.30
N LYS A 160 -3.14 4.97 -10.95
CA LYS A 160 -1.69 5.14 -10.76
C LYS A 160 -1.26 5.23 -9.29
N GLU A 161 -1.97 6.01 -8.46
CA GLU A 161 -1.63 6.14 -7.04
C GLU A 161 -1.85 4.83 -6.26
N PHE A 162 -2.89 4.07 -6.60
CA PHE A 162 -3.20 2.77 -6.00
C PHE A 162 -2.24 1.68 -6.48
N HIS A 163 -1.71 1.82 -7.70
CA HIS A 163 -0.65 0.96 -8.22
C HIS A 163 0.65 1.16 -7.45
N THR A 164 1.02 2.41 -7.14
CA THR A 164 2.27 2.72 -6.43
C THR A 164 2.26 2.41 -4.93
N ARG A 165 1.09 2.13 -4.33
CA ARG A 165 0.98 1.74 -2.91
C ARG A 165 1.81 0.52 -2.54
N ILE A 166 2.17 -0.34 -3.50
CA ILE A 166 3.06 -1.47 -3.25
C ILE A 166 4.39 -1.05 -2.63
N PHE A 167 4.91 0.14 -2.94
CA PHE A 167 6.15 0.62 -2.35
C PHE A 167 5.98 1.00 -0.88
N GLU A 168 4.80 1.45 -0.47
CA GLU A 168 4.48 1.70 0.94
C GLU A 168 4.29 0.38 1.69
N ILE A 169 3.70 -0.63 1.04
CA ILE A 169 3.49 -1.97 1.61
C ILE A 169 4.81 -2.72 1.77
N LEU A 170 5.71 -2.60 0.79
CA LEU A 170 7.03 -3.24 0.80
C LEU A 170 8.09 -2.42 1.54
N ALA A 171 7.79 -1.17 1.89
CA ALA A 171 8.66 -0.40 2.77
C ALA A 171 8.60 -1.06 4.15
N GLU A 172 9.65 -1.81 4.49
CA GLU A 172 9.91 -2.14 5.89
C GLU A 172 9.93 -0.81 6.68
N PRO A 173 9.35 -0.76 7.89
CA PRO A 173 9.53 0.41 8.74
C PRO A 173 11.03 0.71 8.81
N GLU A 174 11.43 1.95 8.50
CA GLU A 174 12.83 2.37 8.62
C GLU A 174 13.20 2.31 10.11
N GLU A 175 13.60 1.13 10.61
CA GLU A 175 14.18 1.00 11.94
C GLU A 175 15.44 1.89 11.97
N ILE A 176 15.35 3.02 12.67
CA ILE A 176 16.50 3.89 12.89
C ILE A 176 17.37 3.20 13.94
N VAL A 177 18.24 2.29 13.48
CA VAL A 177 19.31 1.72 14.30
C VAL A 177 20.41 2.75 14.43
N ILE A 178 20.49 3.41 15.58
CA ILE A 178 21.59 4.33 15.88
C ILE A 178 22.78 3.49 16.35
N GLU A 179 23.75 3.28 15.47
CA GLU A 179 25.02 2.65 15.85
C GLU A 179 25.80 3.58 16.80
N ILE A 180 25.71 3.30 18.10
CA ILE A 180 26.56 3.93 19.09
C ILE A 180 27.96 3.32 19.00
N ALA A 181 29.00 4.17 18.96
CA ALA A 181 30.38 3.70 18.97
C ALA A 181 30.64 2.76 20.17
N PRO A 182 31.30 1.60 19.98
CA PRO A 182 31.49 0.57 21.03
C PRO A 182 32.09 1.09 22.35
N GLU A 183 32.93 2.11 22.24
CA GLU A 183 33.58 2.79 23.37
C GLU A 183 32.54 3.50 24.27
N ARG A 184 31.51 4.11 23.66
CA ARG A 184 30.45 4.85 24.35
C ARG A 184 29.40 3.91 24.99
N ILE A 185 29.16 2.74 24.40
CA ILE A 185 28.28 1.70 24.96
C ILE A 185 28.80 1.25 26.34
N SER A 186 30.11 1.08 26.44
CA SER A 186 30.77 0.61 27.67
C SER A 186 30.72 1.67 28.77
N GLU A 187 30.83 2.95 28.41
CA GLU A 187 30.72 4.07 29.35
C GLU A 187 29.29 4.29 29.86
N LEU A 188 28.28 4.13 29.00
CA LEU A 188 26.86 4.21 29.37
C LEU A 188 26.46 3.08 30.31
N ALA A 189 26.91 1.84 30.02
CA ALA A 189 26.67 0.68 30.88
C ALA A 189 27.31 0.86 32.28
N LEU A 190 28.55 1.34 32.34
CA LEU A 190 29.28 1.50 33.61
C LEU A 190 28.72 2.61 34.51
N LYS A 191 28.08 3.65 33.95
CA LYS A 191 27.54 4.78 34.73
C LYS A 191 26.25 4.46 35.48
N HIS A 192 25.45 3.49 35.00
CA HIS A 192 24.06 3.27 35.46
C HIS A 192 23.79 1.87 36.01
N VAL A 193 24.80 1.24 36.63
CA VAL A 193 24.64 -0.08 37.27
C VAL A 193 24.01 0.06 38.66
N ALA A 194 22.68 -0.04 38.72
CA ALA A 194 21.92 -0.48 39.88
C ALA A 194 20.78 -1.41 39.42
N SER A 195 20.49 -2.47 40.17
CA SER A 195 19.55 -3.51 39.76
C SER A 195 18.13 -3.16 40.17
N THR A 196 17.20 -3.08 39.20
CA THR A 196 15.79 -3.42 39.43
C THR A 196 15.22 -4.22 38.26
N SER A 197 14.36 -5.18 38.59
CA SER A 197 13.77 -6.19 37.70
C SER A 197 12.68 -5.66 36.76
N GLN A 198 12.71 -4.38 36.40
CA GLN A 198 11.70 -3.75 35.54
C GLN A 198 12.11 -3.85 34.07
N LYS A 199 11.17 -4.34 33.24
CA LYS A 199 11.37 -4.46 31.79
C LYS A 199 11.01 -3.19 31.02
N ALA A 200 10.28 -2.28 31.64
CA ALA A 200 9.87 -1.03 31.04
C ALA A 200 9.70 0.08 32.08
N THR A 201 10.00 1.32 31.68
CA THR A 201 9.77 2.55 32.44
C THR A 201 8.99 3.54 31.59
N TYR A 202 8.03 4.23 32.19
CA TYR A 202 7.14 5.18 31.51
C TYR A 202 7.42 6.62 31.94
N THR A 203 7.43 7.52 30.96
CA THR A 203 7.42 8.97 31.17
C THR A 203 6.31 9.61 30.34
N ASP A 204 6.07 10.91 30.51
CA ASP A 204 5.04 11.64 29.76
C ASP A 204 5.35 11.78 28.25
N ASP A 205 6.62 11.61 27.85
CA ASP A 205 7.09 11.88 26.49
C ASP A 205 7.67 10.64 25.79
N PHE A 206 8.02 9.60 26.54
CA PHE A 206 8.58 8.35 26.00
C PHE A 206 8.44 7.18 26.97
N VAL A 207 8.57 5.96 26.43
CA VAL A 207 8.70 4.70 27.15
C VAL A 207 10.08 4.13 26.87
N LEU A 208 10.76 3.66 27.91
CA LEU A 208 11.96 2.86 27.77
C LEU A 208 11.60 1.39 27.92
N TYR A 209 11.96 0.56 26.97
CA TYR A 209 11.80 -0.89 27.01
C TYR A 209 13.15 -1.60 26.92
N ARG A 210 13.33 -2.67 27.70
CA ARG A 210 14.55 -3.49 27.67
C ARG A 210 14.30 -4.80 26.90
N GLY A 211 14.94 -4.93 25.75
CA GLY A 211 15.17 -6.20 25.07
C GLY A 211 16.35 -6.97 25.66
N ASP A 212 16.65 -8.15 25.13
CA ASP A 212 17.74 -9.00 25.65
C ASP A 212 19.13 -8.35 25.46
N ASP A 213 19.34 -7.66 24.35
CA ASP A 213 20.61 -7.04 23.93
C ASP A 213 20.47 -5.57 23.46
N PHE A 214 19.28 -4.97 23.62
CA PHE A 214 19.03 -3.55 23.34
C PHE A 214 18.11 -2.88 24.36
N ILE A 215 18.12 -1.54 24.35
CA ILE A 215 17.10 -0.67 24.92
C ILE A 215 16.37 -0.01 23.76
N GLU A 216 15.04 -0.01 23.82
CA GLU A 216 14.18 0.70 22.88
C GLU A 216 13.59 1.93 23.58
N ILE A 217 13.72 3.08 22.94
CA ILE A 217 13.07 4.33 23.33
C ILE A 217 11.88 4.53 22.41
N ILE A 218 10.68 4.36 22.94
CA ILE A 218 9.42 4.57 22.22
C ILE A 218 8.93 5.98 22.55
N ILE A 219 8.94 6.86 21.57
CA ILE A 219 8.67 8.29 21.70
C ILE A 219 7.20 8.55 21.36
N ASP A 220 6.58 9.48 22.10
CA ASP A 220 5.20 9.90 21.85
C ASP A 220 5.02 10.44 20.41
N GLU A 221 3.94 9.99 19.74
CA GLU A 221 3.58 10.36 18.36
C GLU A 221 3.51 11.88 18.14
N LYS A 222 3.30 12.68 19.19
CA LYS A 222 3.31 14.15 19.10
C LYS A 222 4.65 14.71 18.58
N TYR A 223 5.73 13.93 18.60
CA TYR A 223 7.05 14.30 18.09
C TYR A 223 7.33 13.82 16.65
N LEU A 224 6.45 12.99 16.09
CA LEU A 224 6.61 12.45 14.74
C LEU A 224 6.62 13.57 13.69
N ASN A 225 7.49 13.45 12.69
CA ASN A 225 7.74 14.42 11.63
C ASN A 225 8.22 15.80 12.10
N LYS A 226 8.68 15.91 13.36
CA LYS A 226 9.28 17.12 13.91
C LYS A 226 10.77 16.93 14.04
N LYS A 227 11.52 18.03 13.92
CA LYS A 227 12.94 18.04 14.23
C LYS A 227 13.09 17.95 15.75
N VAL A 228 13.70 16.86 16.22
CA VAL A 228 13.90 16.62 17.64
C VAL A 228 15.36 16.33 17.95
N LYS A 229 15.73 16.68 19.16
CA LYS A 229 17.03 16.40 19.74
C LYS A 229 16.83 15.59 21.01
N ILE A 230 17.30 14.35 20.99
CA ILE A 230 17.12 13.40 22.08
C ILE A 230 18.44 13.28 22.82
N PHE A 231 18.36 13.48 24.12
CA PHE A 231 19.49 13.39 25.02
C PHE A 231 19.37 12.14 25.89
N LEU A 232 20.49 11.45 26.06
CA LEU A 232 20.69 10.38 27.02
C LEU A 232 21.94 10.74 27.82
N ASP A 233 21.84 10.91 29.14
CA ASP A 233 22.96 11.33 30.01
C ASP A 233 23.66 12.61 29.58
N ASN A 234 22.88 13.58 29.09
CA ASN A 234 23.34 14.84 28.50
C ASN A 234 24.13 14.70 27.19
N GLU A 235 24.20 13.50 26.60
CA GLU A 235 24.73 13.28 25.27
C GLU A 235 23.61 13.21 24.24
N VAL A 236 23.86 13.77 23.06
CA VAL A 236 22.89 13.77 21.96
C VAL A 236 22.98 12.44 21.24
N ILE A 237 21.93 11.62 21.36
CA ILE A 237 21.84 10.33 20.67
C ILE A 237 21.13 10.45 19.33
N PHE A 238 20.22 11.42 19.18
CA PHE A 238 19.51 11.70 17.94
C PHE A 238 19.32 13.21 17.77
N ASN A 239 19.47 13.70 16.54
CA ASN A 239 19.33 15.11 16.20
C ASN A 239 18.93 15.27 14.72
N ASP A 240 17.68 14.93 14.41
CA ASP A 240 17.10 15.09 13.07
C ASP A 240 15.57 15.10 13.13
N ILE A 241 14.90 15.03 11.98
CA ILE A 241 13.46 14.80 11.88
C ILE A 241 13.15 13.38 12.33
N LEU A 242 12.30 13.26 13.37
CA LEU A 242 11.84 11.97 13.87
C LEU A 242 10.86 11.35 12.87
N LYS A 243 11.29 10.31 12.15
CA LYS A 243 10.46 9.60 11.17
C LYS A 243 9.77 8.36 11.74
N ASP A 244 10.27 7.86 12.86
CA ASP A 244 9.75 6.68 13.56
C ASP A 244 9.68 7.00 15.07
N THR A 245 8.72 6.41 15.76
CA THR A 245 8.56 6.51 17.21
C THR A 245 9.60 5.68 17.96
N SER A 246 10.23 4.67 17.35
CA SER A 246 11.17 3.79 18.05
C SER A 246 12.64 4.08 17.73
N ILE A 247 13.47 4.11 18.77
CA ILE A 247 14.93 4.20 18.67
C ILE A 247 15.58 3.06 19.44
N PHE A 248 16.44 2.30 18.78
CA PHE A 248 17.13 1.15 19.37
C PHE A 248 18.58 1.49 19.74
N ILE A 249 18.95 1.13 20.96
CA ILE A 249 20.29 1.31 21.52
C ILE A 249 20.85 -0.06 21.94
N PRO A 250 21.91 -0.57 21.29
CA PRO A 250 22.50 -1.85 21.66
C PRO A 250 23.21 -1.75 23.02
N VAL A 251 22.94 -2.71 23.92
CA VAL A 251 23.49 -2.74 25.28
C VAL A 251 23.78 -4.16 25.76
N LYS A 252 25.00 -4.34 26.28
CA LYS A 252 25.53 -5.66 26.70
C LYS A 252 25.31 -6.00 28.18
N GLU A 253 24.90 -5.02 28.98
CA GLU A 253 24.82 -5.15 30.45
C GLU A 253 23.42 -4.78 30.97
N GLN A 254 23.14 -5.13 32.23
CA GLN A 254 21.90 -4.71 32.91
C GLN A 254 21.99 -3.23 33.31
N ILE A 255 20.95 -2.46 32.97
CA ILE A 255 20.88 -1.01 33.19
C ILE A 255 19.59 -0.71 33.96
N ASP A 256 19.65 0.21 34.92
CA ASP A 256 18.46 0.73 35.61
C ASP A 256 17.66 1.67 34.69
N LEU A 257 16.48 1.23 34.24
CA LEU A 257 15.63 2.03 33.36
C LEU A 257 15.01 3.25 34.07
N GLU A 258 14.76 3.19 35.38
CA GLU A 258 14.22 4.33 36.14
C GLU A 258 15.26 5.44 36.30
N GLU A 259 16.53 5.06 36.47
CA GLU A 259 17.63 6.02 36.50
C GLU A 259 17.88 6.62 35.12
N LEU A 260 17.93 5.78 34.08
CA LEU A 260 18.13 6.21 32.70
C LEU A 260 17.01 7.17 32.22
N ALA A 261 15.76 6.90 32.59
CA ALA A 261 14.63 7.77 32.26
C ALA A 261 14.80 9.19 32.82
N LYS A 262 15.36 9.36 34.02
CA LYS A 262 15.60 10.68 34.65
C LYS A 262 16.63 11.51 33.89
N HIS A 263 17.51 10.85 33.14
CA HIS A 263 18.57 11.47 32.36
C HIS A 263 18.29 11.44 30.86
N THR A 264 17.10 11.00 30.45
CA THR A 264 16.63 11.04 29.08
C THR A 264 15.72 12.26 28.90
N SER A 265 15.93 13.04 27.84
CA SER A 265 15.04 14.17 27.51
C SER A 265 14.90 14.37 26.01
N ILE A 266 13.73 14.85 25.60
CA ILE A 266 13.38 15.09 24.19
C ILE A 266 13.11 16.59 24.04
N LEU A 267 13.91 17.26 23.20
CA LEU A 267 13.70 18.66 22.85
C LEU A 267 13.21 18.74 21.41
N ALA A 268 12.01 19.25 21.20
CA ALA A 268 11.54 19.62 19.87
C ALA A 268 12.12 20.99 19.49
N GLU A 269 12.77 21.08 18.33
CA GLU A 269 13.08 22.38 17.72
C GLU A 269 11.81 22.86 16.99
N GLY A 270 11.25 23.96 17.47
CA GLY A 270 10.03 24.58 16.92
C GLY A 270 10.24 25.26 15.58
#